data_AF-A0A5B9BW26-F1
#
_entry.id   AF-A0A5B9BW26-F1
#
_cell.length_a   1.000
_cell.length_b   1.000
_cell.length_c   1.000
_cell.angle_alpha   90.00
_cell.angle_beta   90.00
_cell.angle_gamma   90.00
#
_symmetry.space_group_name_H-M   'P 1'
#
loop_
_entity.id
_entity.type
_entity.pdbx_description
1 polymer ?
#
loop_
_entity_poly.entity_id
_entity_poly.type
_entity_poly.pdbx_seq_one_letter_code
_entity_poly.pdbx_strand_id
1 'polypeptide(L)'
;MNQIPMQYFNLAEENYSKYGLSVIQLIQIGKFYELWHEPDTPSRQQAYSQAELLVESFMRSKPLEVMPSIEQVASLLDMKIIRRSLLQMGFPTYSLTTHLSTLLNKGWTVIVIDELVTGKSGPKQRAVSQVYSPSCNLEDCSELPYVLSIYFSQNDLLGITLFSAMNGHSIMFPVSWMDRDKVVRLLINYRIREIVIWANLDGDSEILINKIYNLLIGWNLFPSEPNVKIEVMGEAPINFPC
;
A
#
# COMPACT_ATOMS: atom_id res chain seq x y z
N MET A 1 4.23 -20.58 22.71
CA MET A 1 3.70 -20.01 21.44
C MET A 1 4.41 -20.69 20.28
N ASN A 2 3.68 -21.03 19.21
CA ASN A 2 4.28 -21.56 17.98
C ASN A 2 5.30 -20.56 17.42
N GLN A 3 6.46 -21.02 16.96
CA GLN A 3 7.53 -20.15 16.44
C GLN A 3 7.12 -19.40 15.15
N ILE A 4 6.20 -19.97 14.38
CA ILE A 4 5.79 -19.42 13.07
C ILE A 4 4.95 -18.13 13.23
N PRO A 5 3.91 -18.06 14.10
CA PRO A 5 3.19 -16.80 14.33
C PRO A 5 4.08 -15.65 14.77
N MET A 6 5.00 -15.92 15.68
CA MET A 6 5.95 -14.90 16.15
C MET A 6 6.86 -14.41 15.03
N GLN A 7 7.37 -15.31 14.19
CA GLN A 7 8.14 -14.93 12.98
C GLN A 7 7.30 -14.09 12.01
N TYR A 8 6.05 -14.47 11.78
CA TYR A 8 5.13 -13.75 10.90
C TYR A 8 4.91 -12.31 11.37
N PHE A 9 4.54 -12.12 12.65
CA PHE A 9 4.26 -10.79 13.18
C PHE A 9 5.51 -9.91 13.29
N ASN A 10 6.68 -10.49 13.61
CA ASN A 10 7.94 -9.74 13.59
C ASN A 10 8.28 -9.22 12.18
N LEU A 11 8.09 -10.05 11.15
CA LEU A 11 8.28 -9.61 9.76
C LEU A 11 7.22 -8.59 9.34
N ALA A 12 5.99 -8.70 9.84
CA ALA A 12 4.93 -7.76 9.53
C ALA A 12 5.26 -6.34 10.02
N GLU A 13 5.78 -6.18 11.25
CA GLU A 13 6.18 -4.86 11.77
C GLU A 13 7.28 -4.20 10.93
N GLU A 14 8.30 -4.97 10.51
CA GLU A 14 9.36 -4.49 9.63
C GLU A 14 8.79 -4.09 8.25
N ASN A 15 7.94 -4.95 7.69
CA ASN A 15 7.34 -4.75 6.38
C ASN A 15 6.38 -3.56 6.35
N TYR A 16 5.58 -3.36 7.39
CA TYR A 16 4.67 -2.21 7.48
C TYR A 16 5.45 -0.90 7.54
N SER A 17 6.59 -0.89 8.24
CA SER A 17 7.48 0.28 8.29
C SER A 17 8.09 0.60 6.93
N LYS A 18 8.35 -0.44 6.12
CA LYS A 18 9.05 -0.31 4.83
C LYS A 18 8.16 -0.11 3.61
N TYR A 19 6.94 -0.64 3.62
CA TYR A 19 6.05 -0.65 2.45
C TYR A 19 4.66 -0.05 2.71
N GLY A 20 4.40 0.42 3.93
CA GLY A 20 3.15 1.03 4.32
C GLY A 20 2.18 0.03 4.97
N LEU A 21 1.02 0.54 5.35
CA LEU A 21 -0.05 -0.20 6.02
C LEU A 21 -0.94 -0.97 5.03
N SER A 22 -0.91 -0.66 3.73
CA SER A 22 -1.70 -1.25 2.63
C SER A 22 -1.08 -2.52 2.10
N VAL A 23 -0.49 -3.27 3.02
CA VAL A 23 0.35 -4.42 2.76
C VAL A 23 -0.36 -5.67 3.25
N ILE A 24 -0.30 -6.70 2.42
CA ILE A 24 -0.73 -8.05 2.70
C ILE A 24 0.52 -8.92 2.77
N GLN A 25 0.68 -9.64 3.87
CA GLN A 25 1.78 -10.59 4.02
C GLN A 25 1.28 -12.02 3.81
N LEU A 26 1.87 -12.71 2.83
CA LEU A 26 1.61 -14.10 2.53
C LEU A 26 2.82 -14.93 2.95
N ILE A 27 2.66 -15.75 3.98
CA ILE A 27 3.72 -16.63 4.48
C ILE A 27 3.53 -18.06 3.97
N GLN A 28 4.58 -18.63 3.38
CA GLN A 28 4.56 -20.01 2.93
C GLN A 28 4.64 -20.96 4.12
N ILE A 29 3.69 -21.90 4.17
CA ILE A 29 3.66 -23.02 5.09
C ILE A 29 3.41 -24.28 4.26
N GLY A 30 4.49 -25.02 3.98
CA GLY A 30 4.43 -26.17 3.08
C GLY A 30 4.00 -25.78 1.66
N LYS A 31 2.80 -26.24 1.25
CA LYS A 31 2.23 -26.00 -0.09
C LYS A 31 1.15 -24.91 -0.12
N PHE A 32 1.03 -24.13 0.96
CA PHE A 32 0.05 -23.06 1.08
C PHE A 32 0.75 -21.73 1.39
N TYR A 33 0.20 -20.65 0.83
CA TYR A 33 0.39 -19.32 1.36
C TYR A 33 -0.71 -19.04 2.37
N GLU A 34 -0.33 -18.53 3.52
CA GLU A 34 -1.25 -18.18 4.60
C GLU A 34 -1.13 -16.72 4.97
N LEU A 35 -2.24 -16.15 5.45
CA LEU A 35 -2.33 -14.82 6.00
C LEU A 35 -2.96 -14.91 7.38
N TRP A 36 -2.30 -14.30 8.35
CA TRP A 36 -2.73 -14.30 9.74
C TRP A 36 -3.01 -12.90 10.25
N HIS A 37 -3.98 -12.80 11.15
CA HIS A 37 -4.33 -11.57 11.84
C HIS A 37 -4.71 -11.89 13.29
N GLU A 38 -4.34 -11.01 14.21
CA GLU A 38 -4.76 -11.11 15.60
C GLU A 38 -6.22 -10.64 15.72
N PRO A 39 -7.11 -11.37 16.40
CA PRO A 39 -8.49 -10.94 16.56
C PRO A 39 -8.57 -9.64 17.37
N ASP A 40 -9.64 -8.86 17.15
CA ASP A 40 -9.98 -7.65 17.91
C ASP A 40 -8.91 -6.54 17.91
N THR A 41 -7.89 -6.65 17.04
CA THR A 41 -6.93 -5.57 16.81
C THR A 41 -7.51 -4.63 15.76
N PRO A 42 -7.62 -3.32 16.04
CA PRO A 42 -8.12 -2.37 15.06
C PRO A 42 -7.22 -2.36 13.82
N SER A 43 -7.80 -2.18 12.64
CA SER A 43 -7.02 -1.99 11.43
C SER A 43 -6.14 -0.75 11.59
N ARG A 44 -4.83 -0.90 11.40
CA ARG A 44 -3.92 0.26 11.34
C ARG A 44 -4.18 1.11 10.09
N GLN A 45 -4.83 0.55 9.07
CA GLN A 45 -5.18 1.26 7.84
C GLN A 45 -6.24 2.33 8.07
N GLN A 46 -5.97 3.52 7.55
CA GLN A 46 -6.96 4.59 7.41
C GLN A 46 -7.30 4.71 5.93
N ALA A 47 -8.59 4.60 5.61
CA ALA A 47 -9.09 4.88 4.27
C ALA A 47 -9.76 6.26 4.29
N TYR A 48 -9.47 7.08 3.29
CA TYR A 48 -10.04 8.41 3.15
C TYR A 48 -10.78 8.50 1.81
N SER A 49 -12.03 8.95 1.84
CA SER A 49 -12.77 9.28 0.63
C SER A 49 -12.55 10.74 0.23
N GLN A 50 -12.64 11.06 -1.07
CA GLN A 50 -12.61 12.45 -1.53
C GLN A 50 -13.64 13.33 -0.82
N ALA A 51 -14.83 12.79 -0.55
CA ALA A 51 -15.90 13.51 0.11
C ALA A 51 -15.53 13.91 1.54
N GLU A 52 -14.80 13.06 2.28
CA GLU A 52 -14.31 13.38 3.63
C GLU A 52 -13.17 14.39 3.62
N LEU A 53 -12.30 14.33 2.60
CA LEU A 53 -11.18 15.27 2.42
C LEU A 53 -11.63 16.68 2.01
N LEU A 54 -12.77 16.80 1.33
CA LEU A 54 -13.33 18.07 0.87
C LEU A 54 -14.13 18.82 1.95
N VAL A 55 -14.49 18.17 3.06
CA VAL A 55 -15.11 18.85 4.20
C VAL A 55 -13.99 19.56 4.97
N GLU A 56 -14.05 20.90 5.07
CA GLU A 56 -13.03 21.80 5.64
C GLU A 56 -12.52 21.46 7.06
N SER A 57 -13.08 20.45 7.72
CA SER A 57 -12.60 19.89 8.97
C SER A 57 -12.13 18.43 8.80
N PHE A 58 -11.00 18.23 8.13
CA PHE A 58 -10.25 16.96 8.03
C PHE A 58 -10.13 16.22 9.39
N MET A 59 -10.18 16.97 10.50
CA MET A 59 -10.02 16.48 11.88
C MET A 59 -11.31 16.02 12.58
N ARG A 60 -12.49 16.13 11.95
CA ARG A 60 -13.78 15.81 12.61
C ARG A 60 -14.54 14.65 11.99
N SER A 61 -14.13 14.17 10.83
CA SER A 61 -14.65 12.93 10.25
C SER A 61 -14.02 11.74 10.97
N LYS A 62 -14.82 10.97 11.70
CA LYS A 62 -14.39 9.68 12.25
C LYS A 62 -13.93 8.81 11.07
N PRO A 63 -12.70 8.27 11.05
CA PRO A 63 -12.29 7.32 10.02
C PRO A 63 -13.35 6.22 9.91
N LEU A 64 -13.74 5.85 8.69
CA LEU A 64 -14.61 4.70 8.50
C LEU A 64 -13.99 3.50 9.24
N GLU A 65 -14.79 2.77 10.03
CA GLU A 65 -14.33 1.51 10.62
C GLU A 65 -13.99 0.55 9.47
N VAL A 66 -12.70 0.46 9.17
CA VAL A 66 -12.20 -0.36 8.08
C VAL A 66 -12.15 -1.80 8.57
N MET A 67 -12.82 -2.71 7.85
CA MET A 67 -12.68 -4.14 8.10
C MET A 67 -11.21 -4.54 8.12
N PRO A 68 -10.76 -5.46 9.00
CA PRO A 68 -9.39 -5.97 8.99
C PRO A 68 -8.95 -6.43 7.59
N SER A 69 -7.66 -6.27 7.28
CA SER A 69 -7.12 -6.63 5.96
C SER A 69 -7.42 -8.09 5.59
N ILE A 70 -7.36 -9.01 6.55
CA ILE A 70 -7.72 -10.42 6.34
C ILE A 70 -9.18 -10.60 5.88
N GLU A 71 -10.12 -9.80 6.40
CA GLU A 71 -11.53 -9.90 6.05
C GLU A 71 -11.82 -9.29 4.68
N GLN A 72 -11.17 -8.17 4.35
CA GLN A 72 -11.21 -7.60 3.01
C GLN A 72 -10.66 -8.59 1.98
N VAL A 73 -9.49 -9.19 2.25
CA VAL A 73 -8.85 -10.15 1.35
C VAL A 73 -9.67 -11.42 1.20
N ALA A 74 -10.21 -11.95 2.30
CA ALA A 74 -11.08 -13.12 2.26
C ALA A 74 -12.33 -12.87 1.41
N SER A 75 -12.97 -11.70 1.56
CA SER A 75 -14.12 -11.30 0.74
C SER A 75 -13.75 -11.15 -0.73
N LEU A 76 -12.62 -10.51 -1.03
CA LEU A 76 -12.13 -10.30 -2.40
C LEU A 76 -11.78 -11.60 -3.13
N LEU A 77 -11.27 -12.59 -2.39
CA LEU A 77 -10.83 -13.87 -2.95
C LEU A 77 -11.85 -15.00 -2.77
N ASP A 78 -13.03 -14.70 -2.22
CA ASP A 78 -14.07 -15.68 -1.84
C ASP A 78 -13.52 -16.85 -0.99
N MET A 79 -12.75 -16.49 0.05
CA MET A 79 -12.10 -17.44 0.95
C MET A 79 -12.72 -17.45 2.33
N LYS A 80 -12.68 -18.62 2.98
CA LYS A 80 -13.13 -18.78 4.36
C LYS A 80 -12.03 -18.43 5.34
N ILE A 81 -12.37 -17.65 6.36
CA ILE A 81 -11.49 -17.38 7.50
C ILE A 81 -11.73 -18.44 8.57
N ILE A 82 -10.66 -19.09 8.99
CA ILE A 82 -10.65 -19.99 10.14
C ILE A 82 -10.39 -19.14 11.39
N ARG A 83 -11.35 -19.13 12.31
CA ARG A 83 -11.26 -18.41 13.58
C ARG A 83 -10.85 -19.37 14.69
N ARG A 84 -9.63 -19.20 15.22
CA ARG A 84 -9.14 -19.92 16.42
C ARG A 84 -8.59 -18.88 17.41
N SER A 85 -7.34 -19.03 17.84
CA SER A 85 -6.60 -17.99 18.58
C SER A 85 -6.16 -16.83 17.67
N LEU A 86 -6.04 -17.09 16.37
CA LEU A 86 -5.76 -16.12 15.32
C LEU A 86 -6.81 -16.27 14.23
N LEU A 87 -7.07 -15.19 13.48
CA LEU A 87 -7.75 -15.28 12.20
C LEU A 87 -6.75 -15.77 11.16
N GLN A 88 -7.11 -16.83 10.45
CA GLN A 88 -6.24 -17.46 9.46
C GLN A 88 -7.01 -17.68 8.15
N MET A 89 -6.38 -17.35 7.03
CA MET A 89 -6.82 -17.75 5.71
C MET A 89 -5.62 -18.16 4.87
N GLY A 90 -5.85 -18.86 3.76
CA GLY A 90 -4.77 -19.23 2.86
C GLY A 90 -5.24 -19.97 1.63
N PHE A 91 -4.30 -20.17 0.71
CA PHE A 91 -4.55 -20.83 -0.57
C PHE A 91 -3.29 -21.57 -1.06
N PRO A 92 -3.41 -22.55 -1.98
CA PRO A 92 -2.27 -23.29 -2.49
C PRO A 92 -1.26 -22.40 -3.21
N THR A 93 0.04 -22.67 -3.07
CA THR A 93 1.10 -21.82 -3.63
C THR A 93 1.02 -21.64 -5.15
N TYR A 94 0.53 -22.64 -5.88
CA TYR A 94 0.37 -22.57 -7.33
C TYR A 94 -0.72 -21.58 -7.79
N SER A 95 -1.62 -21.16 -6.90
CA SER A 95 -2.70 -20.20 -7.21
C SER A 95 -2.28 -18.73 -7.00
N LEU A 96 -1.01 -18.48 -6.63
CA LEU A 96 -0.52 -17.15 -6.30
C LEU A 96 -0.76 -16.15 -7.44
N THR A 97 -0.38 -16.47 -8.68
CA THR A 97 -0.50 -15.56 -9.82
C THR A 97 -1.95 -15.15 -10.08
N THR A 98 -2.88 -16.10 -9.99
CA THR A 98 -4.32 -15.84 -10.13
C THR A 98 -4.83 -14.84 -9.08
N HIS A 99 -4.52 -15.06 -7.80
CA HIS A 99 -5.00 -14.18 -6.73
C HIS A 99 -4.29 -12.83 -6.71
N LEU A 100 -3.03 -12.78 -7.13
CA LEU A 100 -2.21 -11.58 -7.15
C LEU A 100 -2.82 -10.50 -8.05
N SER A 101 -3.30 -10.85 -9.24
CA SER A 101 -3.99 -9.91 -10.13
C SER A 101 -5.17 -9.19 -9.45
N THR A 102 -6.04 -9.95 -8.77
CA THR A 102 -7.19 -9.42 -8.02
C THR A 102 -6.76 -8.50 -6.89
N LEU A 103 -5.73 -8.88 -6.12
CA LEU A 103 -5.24 -8.08 -5.00
C LEU A 103 -4.61 -6.76 -5.47
N LEU A 104 -3.73 -6.82 -6.48
CA LEU A 104 -3.07 -5.64 -7.03
C LEU A 104 -4.06 -4.68 -7.69
N ASN A 105 -5.07 -5.20 -8.40
CA ASN A 105 -6.13 -4.39 -9.00
C ASN A 105 -7.01 -3.69 -7.95
N LYS A 106 -7.01 -4.16 -6.70
CA LYS A 106 -7.66 -3.51 -5.55
C LYS A 106 -6.71 -2.61 -4.74
N GLY A 107 -5.51 -2.35 -5.25
CA GLY A 107 -4.56 -1.42 -4.64
C GLY A 107 -3.75 -2.00 -3.48
N TRP A 108 -3.75 -3.32 -3.30
CA TRP A 108 -2.95 -3.96 -2.27
C TRP A 108 -1.49 -4.14 -2.71
N THR A 109 -0.56 -3.90 -1.80
CA THR A 109 0.83 -4.37 -1.93
C THR A 109 0.93 -5.76 -1.31
N VAL A 110 1.42 -6.75 -2.06
CA VAL A 110 1.51 -8.15 -1.62
C VAL A 110 2.96 -8.52 -1.38
N ILE A 111 3.29 -8.94 -0.16
CA ILE A 111 4.61 -9.44 0.23
C ILE A 111 4.55 -10.95 0.34
N VAL A 112 5.38 -11.62 -0.43
CA VAL A 112 5.50 -13.08 -0.42
C VAL A 112 6.73 -13.47 0.39
N ILE A 113 6.51 -14.37 1.36
CA ILE A 113 7.55 -14.89 2.25
C ILE A 113 7.63 -16.39 2.03
N ASP A 114 8.72 -16.84 1.43
CA ASP A 114 8.93 -18.25 1.09
C ASP A 114 9.75 -18.98 2.15
N GLU A 115 9.56 -20.30 2.22
CA GLU A 115 10.39 -21.19 3.03
C GLU A 115 11.75 -21.39 2.37
N LEU A 116 12.82 -21.05 3.08
CA LEU A 116 14.18 -21.28 2.64
C LEU A 116 14.54 -22.77 2.80
N VAL A 117 15.14 -23.36 1.76
CA VAL A 117 15.64 -24.74 1.80
C VAL A 117 16.96 -24.77 2.56
N THR A 118 16.88 -24.69 3.88
CA THR A 118 18.02 -24.95 4.76
C THR A 118 18.06 -26.44 5.04
N GLY A 119 19.06 -27.16 4.52
CA GLY A 119 19.27 -28.60 4.75
C GLY A 119 19.63 -28.99 6.20
N LYS A 120 19.18 -28.21 7.19
CA LYS A 120 19.44 -28.37 8.62
C LYS A 120 18.15 -28.85 9.32
N SER A 121 18.28 -29.69 10.34
CA SER A 121 17.14 -30.05 11.20
C SER A 121 16.77 -28.87 12.09
N GLY A 122 15.56 -28.33 11.93
CA GLY A 122 15.07 -27.21 12.72
C GLY A 122 13.85 -26.54 12.07
N PRO A 123 13.30 -25.49 12.70
CA PRO A 123 12.26 -24.68 12.08
C PRO A 123 12.78 -24.09 10.76
N LYS A 124 12.02 -24.28 9.69
CA LYS A 124 12.38 -23.73 8.37
C LYS A 124 12.54 -22.22 8.48
N GLN A 125 13.65 -21.70 7.97
CA GLN A 125 13.84 -20.26 7.82
C GLN A 125 12.89 -19.75 6.74
N ARG A 126 12.48 -18.49 6.87
CA ARG A 126 11.60 -17.82 5.91
C ARG A 126 12.12 -16.42 5.67
N ALA A 127 12.04 -15.97 4.44
CA ALA A 127 12.48 -14.64 4.04
C ALA A 127 11.52 -14.08 2.99
N VAL A 128 11.42 -12.75 2.94
CA VAL A 128 10.72 -12.07 1.86
C VAL A 128 11.39 -12.44 0.54
N SER A 129 10.66 -13.12 -0.33
CA SER A 129 11.15 -13.51 -1.65
C SER A 129 10.79 -12.45 -2.68
N GLN A 130 9.57 -11.90 -2.61
CA GLN A 130 9.02 -10.99 -3.61
C GLN A 130 8.08 -9.97 -2.96
N VAL A 131 8.04 -8.78 -3.55
CA VAL A 131 7.10 -7.72 -3.19
C VAL A 131 6.43 -7.24 -4.47
N TYR A 132 5.11 -7.28 -4.49
CA TYR A 132 4.29 -6.89 -5.62
C TYR A 132 3.49 -5.64 -5.26
N SER A 133 3.75 -4.53 -5.94
CA SER A 133 2.95 -3.32 -5.82
C SER A 133 1.93 -3.20 -6.96
N PRO A 134 0.86 -2.39 -6.81
CA PRO A 134 -0.18 -2.22 -7.82
C PRO A 134 0.32 -1.83 -9.22
N SER A 135 1.45 -1.11 -9.30
CA SER A 135 2.06 -0.70 -10.58
C SER A 135 2.99 -1.74 -11.20
N CYS A 136 3.31 -2.82 -10.47
CA CYS A 136 4.23 -3.87 -10.90
C CYS A 136 3.52 -5.10 -11.48
N ASN A 137 2.21 -5.05 -11.75
CA ASN A 137 1.48 -6.19 -12.30
C ASN A 137 1.77 -6.40 -13.80
N LEU A 138 2.56 -7.42 -14.12
CA LEU A 138 2.97 -7.77 -15.49
C LEU A 138 1.88 -8.48 -16.31
N GLU A 139 0.93 -9.16 -15.66
CA GLU A 139 0.06 -10.12 -16.36
C GLU A 139 -1.24 -9.51 -16.91
N ASP A 140 -1.58 -8.27 -16.55
CA ASP A 140 -2.95 -7.74 -16.74
C ASP A 140 -3.01 -6.29 -17.25
N CYS A 141 -2.17 -5.93 -18.22
CA CYS A 141 -2.05 -4.55 -18.68
C CYS A 141 -2.22 -4.39 -20.20
N SER A 142 -3.44 -4.02 -20.63
CA SER A 142 -3.69 -3.46 -21.97
C SER A 142 -3.02 -2.10 -22.20
N GLU A 143 -2.70 -1.41 -21.10
CA GLU A 143 -2.06 -0.10 -21.05
C GLU A 143 -0.94 -0.13 -20.00
N LEU A 144 0.16 0.59 -20.26
CA LEU A 144 1.31 0.62 -19.36
C LEU A 144 0.94 1.29 -18.02
N PRO A 145 1.08 0.59 -16.88
CA PRO A 145 0.91 1.20 -15.56
C PRO A 145 2.13 2.06 -15.22
N TYR A 146 1.88 3.19 -14.56
CA TYR A 146 2.91 4.11 -14.09
C TYR A 146 2.82 4.33 -12.58
N VAL A 147 4.00 4.43 -11.96
CA VAL A 147 4.20 5.03 -10.64
C VAL A 147 4.47 6.51 -10.85
N LEU A 148 3.73 7.37 -10.15
CA LEU A 148 4.02 8.80 -10.07
C LEU A 148 4.80 9.08 -8.78
N SER A 149 6.02 9.55 -8.89
CA SER A 149 6.76 10.11 -7.76
C SER A 149 6.60 11.63 -7.72
N ILE A 150 6.29 12.20 -6.57
CA ILE A 150 6.16 13.64 -6.35
C ILE A 150 7.15 14.05 -5.27
N TYR A 151 7.95 15.07 -5.52
CA TYR A 151 8.97 15.54 -4.58
C TYR A 151 8.69 16.96 -4.10
N PHE A 152 8.58 17.12 -2.78
CA PHE A 152 8.44 18.40 -2.10
C PHE A 152 9.70 18.76 -1.31
N SER A 153 10.12 20.02 -1.39
CA SER A 153 11.18 20.59 -0.56
C SER A 153 10.71 21.92 0.02
N GLN A 154 10.89 22.14 1.32
CA GLN A 154 10.52 23.40 1.99
C GLN A 154 9.09 23.88 1.66
N ASN A 155 8.13 22.95 1.58
CA ASN A 155 6.73 23.18 1.21
C ASN A 155 6.44 23.59 -0.24
N ASP A 156 7.43 23.49 -1.13
CA ASP A 156 7.31 23.71 -2.56
C ASP A 156 7.46 22.40 -3.35
N LEU A 157 6.61 22.23 -4.37
CA LEU A 157 6.77 21.14 -5.34
C LEU A 157 8.01 21.41 -6.18
N LEU A 158 8.99 20.50 -6.13
CA LEU A 158 10.21 20.61 -6.93
C LEU A 158 10.05 19.93 -8.30
N GLY A 159 9.34 18.80 -8.31
CA GLY A 159 9.21 18.00 -9.51
C GLY A 159 8.42 16.72 -9.32
N ILE A 160 8.14 16.10 -10.46
CA ILE A 160 7.46 14.82 -10.55
C ILE A 160 8.25 13.88 -11.45
N THR A 161 8.12 12.59 -11.21
CA THR A 161 8.67 11.54 -12.08
C THR A 161 7.59 10.51 -12.36
N LEU A 162 7.41 10.14 -13.62
CA LEU A 162 6.60 8.99 -14.03
C LEU A 162 7.53 7.84 -14.37
N PHE A 163 7.27 6.67 -13.81
CA PHE A 163 8.07 5.47 -14.08
C PHE A 163 7.18 4.27 -14.34
N SER A 164 7.47 3.50 -15.40
CA SER A 164 6.85 2.19 -15.63
C SER A 164 7.88 1.08 -15.45
N ALA A 165 7.64 0.22 -14.46
CA ALA A 165 8.48 -0.95 -14.21
C ALA A 165 8.43 -1.98 -15.36
N MET A 166 7.38 -1.93 -16.19
CA MET A 166 7.14 -2.91 -17.26
C MET A 166 8.13 -2.79 -18.42
N ASN A 167 8.52 -1.56 -18.77
CA ASN A 167 9.40 -1.29 -19.90
C ASN A 167 10.58 -0.35 -19.56
N GLY A 168 10.71 0.05 -18.29
CA GLY A 168 11.74 0.97 -17.83
C GLY A 168 11.54 2.43 -18.29
N HIS A 169 10.39 2.76 -18.87
CA HIS A 169 10.11 4.13 -19.31
C HIS A 169 10.02 5.06 -18.12
N SER A 170 10.86 6.10 -18.12
CA SER A 170 10.93 7.11 -17.07
C SER A 170 10.88 8.50 -17.67
N ILE A 171 10.08 9.39 -17.08
CA ILE A 171 10.04 10.79 -17.45
C ILE A 171 10.08 11.63 -16.19
N MET A 172 11.01 12.58 -16.14
CA MET A 172 11.17 13.52 -15.05
C MET A 172 10.78 14.92 -15.52
N PHE A 173 9.93 15.59 -14.74
CA PHE A 173 9.54 16.97 -14.98
C PHE A 173 9.91 17.82 -13.76
N PRO A 174 10.82 18.80 -13.88
CA PRO A 174 10.88 19.86 -12.89
C PRO A 174 9.58 20.66 -12.99
N VAL A 175 8.91 20.86 -11.86
CA VAL A 175 7.61 21.55 -11.85
C VAL A 175 7.76 22.78 -11.00
N SER A 176 7.60 23.95 -11.63
CA SER A 176 7.26 25.16 -10.90
C SER A 176 5.74 25.17 -10.65
N TRP A 177 5.28 25.77 -9.55
CA TRP A 177 3.85 25.85 -9.25
C TRP A 177 3.02 26.52 -10.38
N MET A 178 3.67 27.33 -11.23
CA MET A 178 3.06 28.00 -12.38
C MET A 178 2.69 27.06 -13.54
N ASP A 179 3.27 25.85 -13.58
CA ASP A 179 3.04 24.87 -14.66
C ASP A 179 2.00 23.80 -14.28
N ARG A 180 1.26 24.00 -13.19
CA ARG A 180 0.28 23.03 -12.65
C ARG A 180 -0.66 22.48 -13.72
N ASP A 181 -1.26 23.34 -14.53
CA ASP A 181 -2.25 22.93 -15.54
C ASP A 181 -1.61 22.09 -16.66
N LYS A 182 -0.33 22.35 -16.98
CA LYS A 182 0.42 21.56 -17.97
C LYS A 182 0.69 20.16 -17.43
N VAL A 183 1.04 20.07 -16.15
CA VAL A 183 1.26 18.78 -15.47
C VAL A 183 -0.04 17.96 -15.48
N VAL A 184 -1.18 18.54 -15.10
CA VAL A 184 -2.47 17.82 -15.14
C VAL A 184 -2.78 17.28 -16.54
N ARG A 185 -2.59 18.12 -17.57
CA ARG A 185 -2.79 17.71 -18.97
C ARG A 185 -1.81 16.64 -19.44
N LEU A 186 -0.63 16.55 -18.84
CA LEU A 186 0.30 15.47 -19.11
C LEU A 186 -0.18 14.19 -18.43
N LEU A 187 -0.47 14.26 -17.12
CA LEU A 187 -0.82 13.12 -16.28
C LEU A 187 -2.07 12.39 -16.75
N ILE A 188 -3.04 13.10 -17.36
CA ILE A 188 -4.25 12.48 -17.91
C ILE A 188 -3.98 11.44 -19.02
N ASN A 189 -2.81 11.51 -19.67
CA ASN A 189 -2.43 10.57 -20.73
C ASN A 189 -1.75 9.30 -20.18
N TYR A 190 -1.50 9.23 -18.87
CA TYR A 190 -0.80 8.12 -18.23
C TYR A 190 -1.71 7.41 -17.24
N ARG A 191 -1.69 6.08 -17.28
CA ARG A 191 -2.41 5.25 -16.31
C ARG A 191 -1.60 5.11 -15.03
N ILE A 192 -1.78 6.08 -14.13
CA ILE A 192 -1.11 6.09 -12.83
C ILE A 192 -1.84 5.14 -11.89
N ARG A 193 -1.14 4.14 -11.35
CA ARG A 193 -1.71 3.15 -10.41
C ARG A 193 -1.20 3.32 -8.98
N GLU A 194 -0.09 4.03 -8.80
CA GLU A 194 0.57 4.22 -7.51
C GLU A 194 1.22 5.59 -7.49
N ILE A 195 1.15 6.28 -6.34
CA ILE A 195 1.75 7.59 -6.15
C ILE A 195 2.67 7.52 -4.93
N VAL A 196 3.93 7.89 -5.12
CA VAL A 196 4.94 7.94 -4.07
C VAL A 196 5.29 9.40 -3.82
N ILE A 197 5.01 9.91 -2.62
CA ILE A 197 5.27 11.31 -2.29
C ILE A 197 6.44 11.36 -1.32
N TRP A 198 7.50 12.06 -1.73
CA TRP A 198 8.60 12.38 -0.86
C TRP A 198 8.48 13.84 -0.44
N ALA A 199 8.60 14.10 0.85
CA ALA A 199 8.49 15.44 1.40
C ALA A 199 9.43 15.60 2.59
N ASN A 200 10.29 16.63 2.57
CA ASN A 200 11.13 16.96 3.73
C ASN A 200 10.33 17.76 4.74
N LEU A 201 10.08 17.19 5.92
CA LEU A 201 9.24 17.77 6.96
C LEU A 201 10.09 18.60 7.94
N ASP A 202 10.42 19.83 7.57
CA ASP A 202 10.99 20.79 8.53
C ASP A 202 9.84 21.54 9.24
N GLY A 203 9.32 20.97 10.33
CA GLY A 203 8.58 21.68 11.39
C GLY A 203 7.06 21.84 11.28
N ASP A 204 6.46 21.87 10.08
CA ASP A 204 4.99 22.03 9.91
C ASP A 204 4.38 20.92 9.02
N SER A 205 4.27 19.71 9.58
CA SER A 205 3.77 18.53 8.87
C SER A 205 2.33 18.66 8.38
N GLU A 206 1.48 19.36 9.13
CA GLU A 206 0.05 19.50 8.83
C GLU A 206 -0.20 20.36 7.57
N ILE A 207 0.56 21.46 7.40
CA ILE A 207 0.44 22.34 6.24
C ILE A 207 0.87 21.61 4.96
N LEU A 208 1.94 20.82 5.04
CA LEU A 208 2.46 20.06 3.90
C LEU A 208 1.49 18.96 3.47
N ILE A 209 0.93 18.24 4.45
CA ILE A 209 -0.08 17.21 4.21
C ILE A 209 -1.31 17.82 3.52
N ASN A 210 -1.84 18.95 4.03
CA ASN A 210 -2.96 19.65 3.39
C ASN A 210 -2.64 20.12 1.97
N LYS A 211 -1.42 20.61 1.71
CA LYS A 211 -0.96 20.97 0.36
C LYS A 211 -0.94 19.76 -0.57
N ILE A 212 -0.43 18.62 -0.11
CA ILE A 212 -0.41 17.35 -0.86
C ILE A 212 -1.84 16.97 -1.25
N TYR A 213 -2.76 16.95 -0.30
CA TYR A 213 -4.16 16.62 -0.56
C TYR A 213 -4.80 17.54 -1.60
N ASN A 214 -4.69 18.86 -1.42
CA ASN A 214 -5.23 19.83 -2.36
C ASN A 214 -4.62 19.71 -3.77
N LEU A 215 -3.34 19.35 -3.84
CA LEU A 215 -2.65 19.12 -5.10
C LEU A 215 -3.20 17.88 -5.81
N LEU A 216 -3.27 16.73 -5.12
CA LEU A 216 -3.79 15.47 -5.66
C LEU A 216 -5.25 15.60 -6.09
N ILE A 217 -6.09 16.28 -5.29
CA ILE A 217 -7.50 16.54 -5.62
C ILE A 217 -7.60 17.38 -6.88
N GLY A 218 -6.90 18.51 -6.95
CA GLY A 218 -6.98 19.37 -8.14
C GLY A 218 -6.25 18.81 -9.37
N TRP A 219 -5.46 17.75 -9.23
CA TRP A 219 -4.94 16.97 -10.35
C TRP A 219 -5.86 15.81 -10.77
N ASN A 220 -7.00 15.64 -10.10
CA ASN A 220 -7.93 14.53 -10.31
C ASN A 220 -7.24 13.16 -10.17
N LEU A 221 -6.21 13.08 -9.31
CA LEU A 221 -5.49 11.84 -8.99
C LEU A 221 -6.14 11.09 -7.83
N PHE A 222 -7.07 11.73 -7.13
CA PHE A 222 -7.99 11.03 -6.27
C PHE A 222 -9.12 10.40 -7.12
N PRO A 223 -9.39 9.09 -7.00
CA PRO A 223 -10.61 8.42 -7.48
C PRO A 223 -11.81 8.84 -6.65
N SER A 224 -12.97 8.92 -7.30
CA SER A 224 -14.26 9.28 -6.69
C SER A 224 -14.77 8.23 -5.70
N GLU A 225 -14.20 7.02 -5.77
CA GLU A 225 -14.52 5.90 -4.90
C GLU A 225 -13.69 5.93 -3.59
N PRO A 226 -14.24 5.44 -2.46
CA PRO A 226 -13.57 5.44 -1.15
C PRO A 226 -12.41 4.44 -1.02
N ASN A 227 -11.96 3.85 -2.13
CA ASN A 227 -10.98 2.75 -2.14
C ASN A 227 -9.52 3.23 -2.17
N VAL A 228 -9.26 4.55 -2.08
CA VAL A 228 -7.89 5.04 -1.96
C VAL A 228 -7.38 4.88 -0.56
N LYS A 229 -6.23 4.24 -0.47
CA LYS A 229 -5.44 4.16 0.74
C LYS A 229 -4.29 5.15 0.59
N ILE A 230 -4.21 6.08 1.55
CA ILE A 230 -3.15 7.09 1.58
C ILE A 230 -2.33 6.79 2.80
N GLU A 231 -1.04 6.67 2.59
CA GLU A 231 -0.13 6.27 3.64
C GLU A 231 1.04 7.22 3.65
N VAL A 232 1.22 7.88 4.78
CA VAL A 232 2.36 8.76 5.01
C VAL A 232 3.47 7.89 5.60
N MET A 233 4.55 7.73 4.84
CA MET A 233 5.73 6.97 5.24
C MET A 233 6.85 7.93 5.66
N GLY A 234 7.31 7.84 6.90
CA GLY A 234 8.38 8.69 7.44
C GLY A 234 8.02 9.27 8.81
N GLU A 235 8.92 9.08 9.78
CA GLU A 235 8.81 9.29 11.24
C GLU A 235 7.45 8.98 11.87
N ALA A 236 7.45 7.95 12.73
CA ALA A 236 6.29 7.55 13.50
C ALA A 236 5.58 8.79 14.09
N PRO A 237 4.27 8.96 13.89
CA PRO A 237 3.53 9.87 14.75
C PRO A 237 3.64 9.32 16.16
N ILE A 238 4.55 9.94 16.93
CA ILE A 238 4.58 9.80 18.37
C ILE A 238 3.20 10.28 18.82
N ASN A 239 2.42 9.35 19.38
CA ASN A 239 1.07 9.51 19.93
C ASN A 239 -0.10 9.33 18.94
N PHE A 240 -0.59 8.10 18.86
CA PHE A 240 -2.04 7.90 18.91
C PHE A 240 -2.39 7.54 20.37
N PRO A 241 -3.27 8.31 21.06
CA PRO A 241 -3.81 7.86 22.33
C PRO A 241 -4.69 6.63 22.11
N CYS A 242 -4.61 5.71 23.08
CA CYS A 242 -5.40 4.48 23.20
C CYS A 242 -6.92 4.70 23.07
#